data_AF-A0A927VAP5-F1
#
_entry.id   AF-A0A927VAP5-F1
#
_cell.length_a   1.000
_cell.length_b   1.000
_cell.length_c   1.000
_cell.angle_alpha   90.00
_cell.angle_beta   90.00
_cell.angle_gamma   90.00
#
_symmetry.space_group_name_H-M   'P 1'
#
loop_
_entity.id
_entity.type
_entity.pdbx_description
1 polymer ?
#
loop_
_entity_poly.entity_id
_entity_poly.type
_entity_poly.pdbx_seq_one_letter_code
_entity_poly.pdbx_strand_id
1 'polypeptide(L)'
;MRITCSKQLMHTNRRCYKMGKVVFHVVLPTETKMFCGCPVPAMDEEGYYQPGMDCPVCCGEKGAYPILNKTAVEEAIAVVLALNGKVTQYTLFDRVKSETGLYDMISQYSYPIGKEGYVEYALLKEVFLDSDEAAKEDETDLEIGNHSIHHLDIPVMRLKESEEEKGIPVLEIVSDPIEEEQNPYYIEAIETILTALGMEAWEIIETDDLIETMESQKPLSYLPDPDIPPVIISQWWIDQIAAKYPELIHIEEPEVEEDDF
;
A
#
# COMPACT_ATOMS: atom_id res chain seq x y z
N MET A 1 -19.30 35.92 -5.15
CA MET A 1 -20.39 35.40 -6.01
C MET A 1 -20.92 34.17 -5.29
N ARG A 2 -22.10 34.29 -4.67
CA ARG A 2 -22.75 33.24 -3.90
C ARG A 2 -23.45 32.32 -4.89
N ILE A 3 -23.14 31.03 -4.88
CA ILE A 3 -24.00 30.03 -5.53
C ILE A 3 -24.98 29.57 -4.46
N THR A 4 -26.22 30.03 -4.62
CA THR A 4 -27.39 29.70 -3.81
C THR A 4 -27.87 28.30 -4.14
N CYS A 5 -27.95 27.45 -3.13
CA CYS A 5 -28.69 26.20 -3.15
C CYS A 5 -30.19 26.50 -3.36
N SER A 6 -30.74 26.16 -4.52
CA SER A 6 -32.18 26.21 -4.79
C SER A 6 -32.79 24.83 -4.56
N LYS A 7 -33.65 24.75 -3.54
CA LYS A 7 -34.51 23.61 -3.22
C LYS A 7 -35.42 23.27 -4.42
N GLN A 8 -35.24 22.07 -4.97
CA GLN A 8 -36.32 21.29 -5.55
C GLN A 8 -36.27 19.92 -4.88
N LEU A 9 -37.27 19.64 -4.03
CA LEU A 9 -37.44 18.38 -3.31
C LEU A 9 -37.72 17.25 -4.30
N MET A 10 -36.79 16.31 -4.41
CA MET A 10 -37.08 14.92 -4.73
C MET A 10 -36.53 14.09 -3.59
N HIS A 11 -37.42 13.40 -2.88
CA HIS A 11 -37.08 12.42 -1.86
C HIS A 11 -36.35 11.24 -2.51
N THR A 12 -35.04 11.32 -2.58
CA THR A 12 -34.18 10.14 -2.59
C THR A 12 -33.34 10.25 -1.32
N ASN A 13 -33.47 9.26 -0.45
CA ASN A 13 -32.72 9.14 0.80
C ASN A 13 -31.23 8.91 0.47
N ARG A 14 -30.54 9.91 -0.07
CA ARG A 14 -29.10 9.84 -0.35
C ARG A 14 -28.39 10.07 0.97
N ARG A 15 -28.05 8.98 1.67
CA ARG A 15 -26.97 9.02 2.64
C ARG A 15 -25.72 9.49 1.89
N CYS A 16 -25.18 10.64 2.29
CA CYS A 16 -23.86 11.05 1.83
C CYS A 16 -22.86 10.32 2.73
N TYR A 17 -22.17 9.32 2.19
CA TYR A 17 -21.10 8.64 2.88
C TYR A 17 -19.82 9.48 2.81
N LYS A 18 -19.06 9.48 3.90
CA LYS A 18 -17.75 10.13 3.94
C LYS A 18 -16.75 9.17 3.30
N MET A 19 -16.12 9.61 2.23
CA MET A 19 -15.14 8.83 1.48
C MET A 19 -13.73 9.27 1.87
N GLY A 20 -12.83 8.33 2.12
CA GLY A 20 -11.43 8.58 2.44
C GLY A 20 -10.52 7.52 1.82
N LYS A 21 -9.21 7.66 1.95
CA LYS A 21 -8.24 6.61 1.59
C LYS A 21 -7.62 6.03 2.86
N VAL A 22 -7.30 4.75 2.79
CA VAL A 22 -6.44 4.05 3.76
C VAL A 22 -5.08 3.79 3.10
N VAL A 23 -4.01 4.16 3.81
CA VAL A 23 -2.62 3.96 3.40
C VAL A 23 -1.91 3.09 4.44
N PHE A 24 -1.34 1.98 4.01
CA PHE A 24 -0.57 1.07 4.87
C PHE A 24 0.91 1.24 4.59
N HIS A 25 1.73 1.34 5.63
CA HIS A 25 3.18 1.15 5.56
C HIS A 25 3.53 -0.21 6.15
N VAL A 26 4.01 -1.10 5.29
CA VAL A 26 4.39 -2.46 5.67
C VAL A 26 5.91 -2.56 5.61
N VAL A 27 6.55 -2.87 6.73
CA VAL A 27 7.99 -3.13 6.74
C VAL A 27 8.24 -4.52 6.14
N LEU A 28 9.06 -4.60 5.09
CA LEU A 28 9.33 -5.87 4.43
C LEU A 28 10.31 -6.72 5.25
N PRO A 29 10.01 -8.02 5.47
CA PRO A 29 10.77 -8.90 6.36
C PRO A 29 12.11 -9.29 5.71
N THR A 30 13.12 -8.42 5.85
CA THR A 30 14.42 -8.57 5.19
C THR A 30 15.55 -8.51 6.20
N GLU A 31 16.64 -9.24 5.94
CA GLU A 31 17.83 -9.21 6.79
C GLU A 31 18.61 -7.89 6.66
N THR A 32 18.59 -7.28 5.47
CA THR A 32 19.36 -6.07 5.14
C THR A 32 18.48 -4.94 4.62
N LYS A 33 18.94 -3.70 4.82
CA LYS A 33 18.32 -2.49 4.29
C LYS A 33 18.16 -2.55 2.76
N MET A 34 17.32 -1.68 2.20
CA MET A 34 16.87 -1.79 0.81
C MET A 34 17.94 -1.48 -0.23
N PHE A 35 18.90 -0.62 0.10
CA PHE A 35 19.95 -0.20 -0.84
C PHE A 35 21.38 -0.51 -0.37
N CYS A 36 21.54 -1.17 0.76
CA CYS A 36 22.85 -1.50 1.32
C CYS A 36 22.82 -2.77 2.16
N GLY A 37 23.98 -3.33 2.47
CA GLY A 37 24.11 -4.55 3.29
C GLY A 37 24.03 -4.31 4.80
N CYS A 38 23.65 -3.10 5.24
CA CYS A 38 23.41 -2.84 6.66
C CYS A 38 22.22 -3.68 7.13
N PRO A 39 22.26 -4.26 8.34
CA PRO A 39 21.13 -5.04 8.84
C PRO A 39 19.91 -4.14 9.04
N VAL A 40 18.71 -4.70 8.81
CA VAL A 40 17.48 -4.08 9.33
C VAL A 40 17.53 -4.26 10.86
N PRO A 41 17.44 -3.17 11.64
CA PRO A 41 17.48 -3.27 13.10
C PRO A 41 16.29 -4.09 13.60
N ALA A 42 16.55 -4.99 14.54
CA ALA A 42 15.47 -5.67 15.26
C ALA A 42 14.77 -4.63 16.15
N MET A 43 13.43 -4.66 16.16
CA MET A 43 12.67 -4.04 17.22
C MET A 43 12.94 -4.80 18.53
N ASP A 44 13.14 -4.06 19.63
CA ASP A 44 13.08 -4.66 20.95
C ASP A 44 11.64 -4.92 21.41
N GLU A 45 11.49 -5.53 22.59
CA GLU A 45 10.17 -5.86 23.17
C GLU A 45 9.30 -4.62 23.44
N GLU A 46 9.88 -3.41 23.39
CA GLU A 46 9.23 -2.13 23.63
C GLU A 46 8.91 -1.40 22.30
N GLY A 47 9.25 -1.98 21.15
CA GLY A 47 8.99 -1.45 19.83
C GLY A 47 10.03 -0.42 19.34
N TYR A 48 11.17 -0.28 20.04
CA TYR A 48 12.24 0.61 19.61
C TYR A 48 13.26 -0.13 18.76
N TYR A 49 13.72 0.54 17.69
CA TYR A 49 14.83 0.03 16.90
C TYR A 49 16.13 0.11 17.70
N GLN A 50 16.83 -1.01 17.79
CA GLN A 50 18.21 -0.96 18.28
C GLN A 50 19.08 -0.19 17.28
N PRO A 51 20.02 0.66 17.73
CA PRO A 51 20.87 1.44 16.83
C PRO A 51 21.57 0.53 15.82
N GLY A 52 21.19 0.68 14.55
CA GLY A 52 21.76 -0.10 13.46
C GLY A 52 23.21 0.28 13.17
N MET A 53 23.92 -0.58 12.43
CA MET A 53 25.17 -0.16 11.80
C MET A 53 24.83 0.63 10.54
N ASP A 54 25.13 1.92 10.55
CA ASP A 54 24.96 2.78 9.38
C ASP A 54 26.16 2.73 8.43
N CYS A 55 25.92 3.08 7.17
CA CYS A 55 26.92 3.19 6.14
C CYS A 55 26.67 4.41 5.25
N PRO A 56 27.66 4.82 4.43
CA PRO A 56 27.52 5.96 3.53
C PRO A 56 26.27 5.90 2.63
N VAL A 57 25.79 4.70 2.24
CA VAL A 57 24.60 4.55 1.39
C VAL A 57 23.31 4.90 2.13
N CYS A 58 23.05 4.30 3.30
CA CYS A 58 21.83 4.58 4.06
C CYS A 58 21.84 5.98 4.70
N CYS A 59 23.04 6.57 4.84
CA CYS A 59 23.21 7.96 5.23
C CYS A 59 23.12 8.95 4.04
N GLY A 60 22.97 8.48 2.80
CA GLY A 60 22.90 9.37 1.63
C GLY A 60 24.17 10.19 1.38
N GLU A 61 25.34 9.68 1.80
CA GLU A 61 26.62 10.36 1.59
C GLU A 61 26.96 10.46 0.10
N LYS A 62 27.55 11.58 -0.31
CA LYS A 62 27.93 11.81 -1.71
C LYS A 62 28.95 10.77 -2.19
N GLY A 63 28.65 10.13 -3.32
CA GLY A 63 29.50 9.11 -3.92
C GLY A 63 29.22 7.68 -3.42
N ALA A 64 28.25 7.51 -2.53
CA ALA A 64 27.73 6.19 -2.16
C ALA A 64 26.70 5.73 -3.22
N TYR A 65 26.87 4.51 -3.74
CA TYR A 65 26.00 3.94 -4.77
C TYR A 65 25.03 2.92 -4.16
N PRO A 66 23.71 3.07 -4.37
CA PRO A 66 22.71 2.14 -3.86
C PRO A 66 22.75 0.80 -4.61
N ILE A 67 22.56 -0.30 -3.88
CA ILE A 67 22.40 -1.65 -4.44
C ILE A 67 21.08 -2.22 -3.93
N LEU A 68 20.14 -2.43 -4.85
CA LEU A 68 18.80 -2.90 -4.56
C LEU A 68 18.79 -4.26 -3.85
N ASN A 69 18.00 -4.35 -2.79
CA ASN A 69 17.76 -5.60 -2.07
C ASN A 69 16.78 -6.48 -2.85
N LYS A 70 17.29 -7.63 -3.31
CA LYS A 70 16.49 -8.61 -4.06
C LYS A 70 15.31 -9.15 -3.24
N THR A 71 15.53 -9.48 -1.97
CA THR A 71 14.50 -10.05 -1.10
C THR A 71 13.36 -9.05 -0.91
N ALA A 72 13.66 -7.78 -0.68
CA ALA A 72 12.63 -6.74 -0.58
C ALA A 72 11.75 -6.66 -1.84
N VAL A 73 12.34 -6.78 -3.03
CA VAL A 73 11.57 -6.83 -4.29
C VAL A 73 10.69 -8.09 -4.34
N GLU A 74 11.22 -9.26 -3.95
CA GLU A 74 10.45 -10.51 -3.93
C GLU A 74 9.27 -10.46 -2.95
N GLU A 75 9.48 -9.93 -1.74
CA GLU A 75 8.43 -9.76 -0.72
C GLU A 75 7.36 -8.77 -1.18
N ALA A 76 7.75 -7.65 -1.79
CA ALA A 76 6.81 -6.69 -2.37
C ALA A 76 5.97 -7.30 -3.49
N ILE A 77 6.57 -8.10 -4.38
CA ILE A 77 5.83 -8.84 -5.41
C ILE A 77 4.83 -9.82 -4.76
N ALA A 78 5.22 -10.52 -3.70
CA ALA A 78 4.34 -11.44 -2.99
C ALA A 78 3.10 -10.72 -2.43
N VAL A 79 3.29 -9.53 -1.85
CA VAL A 79 2.17 -8.70 -1.37
C VAL A 79 1.28 -8.23 -2.52
N VAL A 80 1.86 -7.77 -3.65
CA VAL A 80 1.06 -7.38 -4.83
C VAL A 80 0.18 -8.52 -5.31
N LEU A 81 0.74 -9.73 -5.42
CA LEU A 81 0.01 -10.91 -5.85
C LEU A 81 -1.07 -11.34 -4.85
N ALA A 82 -0.78 -11.30 -3.54
CA ALA A 82 -1.74 -11.66 -2.50
C ALA A 82 -2.91 -10.67 -2.39
N LEU A 83 -2.70 -9.43 -2.84
CA LEU A 83 -3.73 -8.39 -2.95
C LEU A 83 -4.39 -8.36 -4.34
N ASN A 84 -4.30 -9.46 -5.09
CA ASN A 84 -4.84 -9.64 -6.44
C ASN A 84 -4.40 -8.54 -7.44
N GLY A 85 -3.25 -7.91 -7.18
CA GLY A 85 -2.70 -6.84 -7.99
C GLY A 85 -1.88 -7.34 -9.17
N LYS A 86 -1.70 -6.46 -10.15
CA LYS A 86 -0.85 -6.70 -11.31
C LYS A 86 0.56 -6.19 -11.05
N VAL A 87 1.53 -7.09 -11.07
CA VAL A 87 2.95 -6.75 -10.97
C VAL A 87 3.40 -6.07 -12.26
N THR A 88 4.02 -4.90 -12.15
CA THR A 88 4.56 -4.18 -13.31
C THR A 88 5.88 -4.83 -13.75
N GLN A 89 6.00 -5.21 -15.03
CA GLN A 89 7.24 -5.80 -15.57
C GLN A 89 8.42 -4.82 -15.67
N TYR A 90 8.14 -3.52 -15.54
CA TYR A 90 9.11 -2.44 -15.58
C TYR A 90 8.83 -1.48 -14.44
N THR A 91 9.73 -1.36 -13.48
CA THR A 91 9.58 -0.46 -12.33
C THR A 91 10.79 0.46 -12.17
N LEU A 92 10.53 1.70 -11.75
CA LEU A 92 11.55 2.75 -11.54
C LEU A 92 11.51 3.22 -10.10
N PHE A 93 12.70 3.48 -9.56
CA PHE A 93 12.85 4.25 -8.34
C PHE A 93 13.04 5.73 -8.70
N ASP A 94 12.25 6.58 -8.06
CA ASP A 94 12.26 8.02 -8.19
C ASP A 94 12.88 8.64 -6.93
N ARG A 95 13.70 9.66 -7.13
CA ARG A 95 14.28 10.46 -6.05
C ARG A 95 13.41 11.68 -5.80
N VAL A 96 13.07 11.88 -4.53
CA VAL A 96 12.32 13.01 -4.00
C VAL A 96 13.23 13.84 -3.14
N LYS A 97 13.33 15.14 -3.46
CA LYS A 97 14.11 16.07 -2.65
C LYS A 97 13.38 16.38 -1.35
N SER A 98 14.03 16.17 -0.22
CA SER A 98 13.49 16.62 1.07
C SER A 98 13.48 18.14 1.16
N GLU A 99 12.40 18.70 1.73
CA GLU A 99 12.31 20.13 2.03
C GLU A 99 13.37 20.60 3.04
N THR A 100 13.85 19.71 3.91
CA THR A 100 14.88 20.01 4.91
C THR A 100 16.30 19.91 4.36
N GLY A 101 16.48 19.38 3.15
CA GLY A 101 17.78 19.22 2.47
C GLY A 101 18.74 18.25 3.15
N LEU A 102 18.29 17.53 4.18
CA LEU A 102 19.12 16.61 4.96
C LEU A 102 19.36 15.29 4.21
N TYR A 103 18.33 14.73 3.56
CA TYR A 103 18.42 13.49 2.80
C TYR A 103 17.40 13.50 1.66
N ASP A 104 17.79 13.07 0.45
CA ASP A 104 16.81 12.78 -0.60
C ASP A 104 16.13 11.44 -0.30
N MET A 105 14.81 11.36 -0.50
CA MET A 105 14.03 10.13 -0.36
C MET A 105 14.02 9.38 -1.68
N ILE A 106 14.09 8.06 -1.64
CA ILE A 106 13.93 7.20 -2.82
C ILE A 106 12.62 6.44 -2.65
N SER A 107 11.72 6.60 -3.62
CA SER A 107 10.39 5.98 -3.65
C SER A 107 10.10 5.48 -5.06
N GLN A 108 8.86 5.09 -5.33
CA GLN A 108 8.34 4.89 -6.67
C GLN A 108 7.16 5.86 -6.85
N TYR A 109 7.04 6.45 -8.04
CA TYR A 109 5.88 7.26 -8.43
C TYR A 109 5.54 7.03 -9.89
N SER A 110 6.56 7.07 -10.76
CA SER A 110 6.37 6.98 -12.20
C SER A 110 5.95 5.57 -12.64
N TYR A 111 6.65 4.55 -12.12
CA TYR A 111 6.45 3.15 -12.47
C TYR A 111 6.56 2.28 -11.21
N PRO A 112 5.47 2.14 -10.45
CA PRO A 112 5.46 1.34 -9.23
C PRO A 112 5.56 -0.15 -9.48
N ILE A 113 5.82 -0.91 -8.43
CA ILE A 113 5.92 -2.37 -8.53
C ILE A 113 4.58 -3.06 -8.80
N GLY A 114 3.46 -2.52 -8.33
CA GLY A 114 2.14 -3.12 -8.50
C GLY A 114 1.02 -2.11 -8.70
N LYS A 115 -0.03 -2.51 -9.41
CA LYS A 115 -1.22 -1.69 -9.66
C LYS A 115 -2.48 -2.56 -9.68
N GLU A 116 -3.64 -1.92 -9.57
CA GLU A 116 -4.95 -2.54 -9.83
C GLU A 116 -5.22 -3.80 -8.98
N GLY A 117 -4.92 -3.75 -7.68
CA GLY A 117 -5.28 -4.83 -6.75
C GLY A 117 -6.73 -4.72 -6.28
N TYR A 118 -7.20 -5.72 -5.53
CA TYR A 118 -8.46 -5.65 -4.80
C TYR A 118 -8.47 -6.64 -3.63
N VAL A 119 -9.28 -6.32 -2.61
CA VAL A 119 -9.49 -7.18 -1.44
C VAL A 119 -10.99 -7.36 -1.23
N GLU A 120 -11.38 -8.61 -0.98
CA GLU A 120 -12.74 -8.96 -0.58
C GLU A 120 -12.81 -9.10 0.94
N TYR A 121 -13.85 -8.54 1.54
CA TYR A 121 -14.07 -8.57 3.00
C TYR A 121 -15.55 -8.68 3.34
N ALA A 122 -15.86 -9.26 4.49
CA ALA A 122 -17.23 -9.38 4.97
C ALA A 122 -17.62 -8.13 5.78
N LEU A 123 -18.72 -7.49 5.39
CA LEU A 123 -19.36 -6.41 6.14
C LEU A 123 -20.46 -7.00 7.02
N LEU A 124 -20.39 -6.72 8.32
CA LEU A 124 -21.48 -6.98 9.24
C LEU A 124 -22.37 -5.73 9.30
N LYS A 125 -23.53 -5.76 8.62
CA LYS A 125 -24.52 -4.70 8.74
C LYS A 125 -25.57 -5.11 9.77
N GLU A 126 -25.70 -4.33 10.84
CA GLU A 126 -26.87 -4.42 11.72
C GLU A 126 -28.10 -3.91 10.96
N VAL A 127 -29.04 -4.81 10.67
CA VAL A 127 -30.31 -4.45 10.04
C VAL A 127 -31.29 -4.05 11.13
N PHE A 128 -31.53 -2.74 11.29
CA PHE A 128 -32.67 -2.27 12.08
C PHE A 128 -33.96 -2.55 11.31
N LEU A 129 -34.65 -3.64 11.66
CA LEU A 129 -36.03 -3.87 11.23
C LEU A 129 -36.92 -2.79 11.86
N ASP A 130 -37.54 -1.96 11.02
CA ASP A 130 -38.51 -0.95 11.46
C ASP A 130 -39.58 -1.60 12.32
N SER A 131 -39.64 -1.18 13.58
CA SER A 131 -40.47 -1.78 14.62
C SER A 131 -41.95 -1.47 14.37
N ASP A 132 -42.69 -2.45 13.84
CA ASP A 132 -44.14 -2.55 14.09
C ASP A 132 -44.64 -3.99 14.29
N GLU A 133 -43.77 -5.01 14.27
CA GLU A 133 -44.15 -6.36 14.68
C GLU A 133 -43.12 -6.96 15.64
N ALA A 134 -43.62 -7.29 16.82
CA ALA A 134 -42.88 -7.84 17.95
C ALA A 134 -42.02 -9.05 17.57
N ALA A 135 -40.78 -9.03 18.09
CA ALA A 135 -39.86 -10.17 18.21
C ALA A 135 -39.38 -10.79 16.90
N LYS A 136 -38.27 -10.29 16.36
CA LYS A 136 -37.33 -11.10 15.59
C LYS A 136 -35.90 -10.76 16.00
N GLU A 137 -35.10 -11.82 16.05
CA GLU A 137 -33.70 -11.87 16.45
C GLU A 137 -32.87 -10.84 15.67
N ASP A 138 -31.75 -10.38 16.24
CA ASP A 138 -30.73 -9.62 15.51
C ASP A 138 -30.27 -10.45 14.30
N GLU A 139 -30.92 -10.27 13.15
CA GLU A 139 -30.49 -10.84 11.88
C GLU A 139 -29.30 -10.00 11.40
N THR A 140 -28.09 -10.52 11.60
CA THR A 140 -26.87 -10.00 10.99
C THR A 140 -26.82 -10.45 9.53
N ASP A 141 -27.07 -9.54 8.60
CA ASP A 141 -26.84 -9.81 7.18
C ASP A 141 -25.33 -9.67 6.91
N LEU A 142 -24.72 -10.76 6.43
CA LEU A 142 -23.35 -10.77 5.90
C LEU A 142 -23.40 -10.29 4.45
N GLU A 143 -22.80 -9.14 4.19
CA GLU A 143 -22.58 -8.62 2.83
C GLU A 143 -21.10 -8.80 2.47
N ILE A 144 -20.81 -9.15 1.21
CA ILE A 144 -19.44 -9.18 0.70
C ILE A 144 -19.13 -7.79 0.16
N GLY A 145 -18.18 -7.09 0.78
CA GLY A 145 -17.51 -5.94 0.21
C GLY A 145 -16.38 -6.41 -0.71
N ASN A 146 -16.22 -5.74 -1.86
CA ASN A 146 -15.05 -5.86 -2.71
C ASN A 146 -14.55 -4.43 -2.93
N HIS A 147 -13.31 -4.16 -2.52
CA HIS A 147 -12.72 -2.84 -2.66
C HIS A 147 -11.41 -2.89 -3.42
N SER A 148 -11.28 -1.98 -4.38
CA SER A 148 -10.11 -1.86 -5.23
C SER A 148 -8.94 -1.18 -4.50
N ILE A 149 -7.73 -1.58 -4.90
CA ILE A 149 -6.48 -0.96 -4.52
C ILE A 149 -5.96 -0.19 -5.74
N HIS A 150 -6.00 1.14 -5.64
CA HIS A 150 -5.50 2.04 -6.68
C HIS A 150 -4.02 1.83 -6.99
N HIS A 151 -3.18 1.64 -5.95
CA HIS A 151 -1.73 1.65 -6.11
C HIS A 151 -1.00 0.79 -5.06
N LEU A 152 0.04 0.07 -5.51
CA LEU A 152 0.97 -0.65 -4.63
C LEU A 152 2.41 -0.28 -5.00
N ASP A 153 3.06 0.46 -4.14
CA ASP A 153 4.38 1.03 -4.39
C ASP A 153 5.36 0.52 -3.34
N ILE A 154 6.64 0.34 -3.70
CA ILE A 154 7.69 0.20 -2.69
C ILE A 154 8.29 1.59 -2.42
N PRO A 155 7.77 2.39 -1.48
CA PRO A 155 8.54 3.50 -0.97
C PRO A 155 9.67 2.98 -0.11
N VAL A 156 10.87 3.08 -0.65
CA VAL A 156 12.04 2.54 0.04
C VAL A 156 12.43 3.34 1.28
N MET A 157 11.91 4.55 1.42
CA MET A 157 12.10 5.34 2.63
C MET A 157 10.90 6.25 2.82
N ARG A 158 10.16 6.12 3.92
CA ARG A 158 9.71 7.32 4.62
C ARG A 158 10.81 7.67 5.61
N LEU A 159 11.41 8.85 5.45
CA LEU A 159 12.11 9.48 6.55
C LEU A 159 11.04 9.88 7.57
N LYS A 160 10.57 8.95 8.42
CA LYS A 160 10.20 9.39 9.75
C LYS A 160 11.51 9.73 10.43
N GLU A 161 11.83 11.02 10.38
CA GLU A 161 12.47 11.91 11.36
C GLU A 161 13.59 11.41 12.32
N SER A 162 13.83 10.11 12.49
CA SER A 162 14.88 9.50 13.31
C SER A 162 16.01 8.96 12.44
N GLU A 163 17.23 8.97 12.96
CA GLU A 163 18.38 8.42 12.24
C GLU A 163 18.33 6.89 12.12
N GLU A 164 17.46 6.26 12.90
CA GLU A 164 17.43 4.82 13.15
C GLU A 164 16.64 4.04 12.08
N GLU A 165 15.72 4.70 11.38
CA GLU A 165 14.80 4.08 10.41
C GLU A 165 15.27 4.19 8.94
N LYS A 166 16.42 4.82 8.71
CA LYS A 166 16.95 5.10 7.36
C LYS A 166 17.20 3.82 6.57
N GLY A 167 16.63 3.74 5.38
CA GLY A 167 16.89 2.69 4.39
C GLY A 167 16.21 1.34 4.65
N ILE A 168 15.34 1.25 5.65
CA ILE A 168 14.50 0.06 5.89
C ILE A 168 13.52 -0.07 4.73
N PRO A 169 13.41 -1.24 4.07
CA PRO A 169 12.46 -1.39 2.97
C PRO A 169 11.02 -1.35 3.48
N VAL A 170 10.22 -0.42 2.95
CA VAL A 170 8.79 -0.28 3.26
C VAL A 170 7.99 -0.44 1.97
N LEU A 171 6.85 -1.11 2.06
CA LEU A 171 5.83 -1.15 1.01
C LEU A 171 4.66 -0.26 1.42
N GLU A 172 4.22 0.62 0.52
CA GLU A 172 3.05 1.47 0.72
C GLU A 172 1.91 0.97 -0.14
N ILE A 173 0.81 0.64 0.52
CA ILE A 173 -0.41 0.15 -0.11
C ILE A 173 -1.41 1.30 -0.02
N VAL A 174 -1.85 1.81 -1.18
CA VAL A 174 -2.78 2.94 -1.27
C VAL A 174 -4.09 2.46 -1.87
N SER A 175 -5.15 2.52 -1.05
CA SER A 175 -6.50 2.13 -1.47
C SER A 175 -7.17 3.13 -2.42
N ASP A 176 -8.18 2.63 -3.16
CA ASP A 176 -9.26 3.45 -3.67
C ASP A 176 -10.00 4.20 -2.54
N PRO A 177 -10.63 5.35 -2.81
CA PRO A 177 -11.53 5.97 -1.86
C PRO A 177 -12.59 4.97 -1.36
N ILE A 178 -12.58 4.71 -0.06
CA ILE A 178 -13.45 3.79 0.68
C ILE A 178 -14.38 4.58 1.61
N GLU A 179 -15.59 4.07 1.84
CA GLU A 179 -16.52 4.61 2.84
C GLU A 179 -15.96 4.40 4.24
N GLU A 180 -15.98 5.44 5.09
CA GLU A 180 -15.43 5.39 6.47
C GLU A 180 -15.99 4.21 7.29
N GLU A 181 -17.26 3.85 7.10
CA GLU A 181 -17.87 2.71 7.79
C GLU A 181 -17.27 1.34 7.38
N GLN A 182 -16.62 1.26 6.23
CA GLN A 182 -16.00 0.04 5.71
C GLN A 182 -14.52 -0.10 6.10
N ASN A 183 -13.87 0.99 6.54
CA ASN A 183 -12.44 1.01 6.88
C ASN A 183 -12.01 -0.12 7.83
N PRO A 184 -12.72 -0.41 8.95
CA PRO A 184 -12.28 -1.45 9.88
C PRO A 184 -12.20 -2.83 9.24
N TYR A 185 -13.17 -3.17 8.39
CA TYR A 185 -13.25 -4.48 7.72
C TYR A 185 -12.19 -4.62 6.63
N TYR A 186 -11.96 -3.54 5.89
CA TYR A 186 -10.91 -3.50 4.86
C TYR A 186 -9.51 -3.60 5.48
N ILE A 187 -9.26 -2.88 6.58
CA ILE A 187 -8.02 -2.96 7.35
C ILE A 187 -7.79 -4.37 7.87
N GLU A 188 -8.79 -4.97 8.52
CA GLU A 188 -8.69 -6.34 9.05
C GLU A 188 -8.38 -7.36 7.95
N ALA A 189 -8.99 -7.22 6.76
CA ALA A 189 -8.74 -8.10 5.63
C ALA A 189 -7.29 -7.98 5.11
N ILE A 190 -6.76 -6.76 4.99
CA ILE A 190 -5.36 -6.55 4.59
C ILE A 190 -4.41 -7.08 5.66
N GLU A 191 -4.64 -6.79 6.94
CA GLU A 191 -3.81 -7.30 8.05
C GLU A 191 -3.80 -8.83 8.08
N THR A 192 -4.92 -9.47 7.78
CA THR A 192 -5.02 -10.94 7.67
C THR A 192 -4.12 -11.47 6.54
N ILE A 193 -4.17 -10.84 5.36
CA ILE A 193 -3.34 -11.21 4.20
C ILE A 193 -1.85 -11.00 4.53
N LEU A 194 -1.49 -9.85 5.11
CA LEU A 194 -0.12 -9.55 5.52
C LEU A 194 0.40 -10.54 6.56
N THR A 195 -0.42 -10.88 7.56
CA THR A 195 -0.07 -11.86 8.60
C THR A 195 0.18 -13.23 7.99
N ALA A 196 -0.60 -13.63 6.99
CA ALA A 196 -0.40 -14.89 6.28
C ALA A 196 0.92 -14.92 5.48
N LEU A 197 1.41 -13.76 5.03
CA LEU A 197 2.73 -13.58 4.44
C LEU A 197 3.86 -13.44 5.49
N GLY A 198 3.53 -13.42 6.79
CA GLY A 198 4.48 -13.21 7.87
C GLY A 198 4.92 -11.75 8.05
N MET A 199 4.05 -10.80 7.67
CA MET A 199 4.29 -9.36 7.72
C MET A 199 3.26 -8.66 8.60
N GLU A 200 3.60 -7.45 9.05
CA GLU A 200 2.69 -6.58 9.79
C GLU A 200 2.81 -5.14 9.27
N ALA A 201 1.69 -4.40 9.32
CA ALA A 201 1.70 -2.98 9.04
C ALA A 201 2.27 -2.23 10.25
N TRP A 202 3.29 -1.41 10.02
CA TRP A 202 3.85 -0.54 11.06
C TRP A 202 2.92 0.65 11.32
N GLU A 203 2.40 1.25 10.24
CA GLU A 203 1.57 2.45 10.31
C GLU A 203 0.42 2.33 9.32
N ILE A 204 -0.79 2.64 9.79
CA ILE A 204 -2.01 2.71 9.00
C ILE A 204 -2.54 4.14 9.12
N ILE A 205 -2.77 4.79 7.99
CA ILE A 205 -3.24 6.17 7.92
C ILE A 205 -4.58 6.20 7.19
N GLU A 206 -5.61 6.65 7.89
CA GLU A 206 -6.92 6.96 7.31
C GLU A 206 -6.98 8.47 7.02
N THR A 207 -7.25 8.84 5.77
CA THR A 207 -7.37 10.24 5.35
C THR A 207 -8.71 10.53 4.71
N ASP A 208 -9.36 11.59 5.18
CA ASP A 208 -10.65 12.09 4.68
C ASP A 208 -10.53 12.84 3.35
N ASP A 209 -9.31 13.22 2.99
CA ASP A 209 -9.05 13.93 1.77
C ASP A 209 -8.77 12.92 0.67
N LEU A 210 -9.65 12.90 -0.34
CA LEU A 210 -9.42 12.28 -1.64
C LEU A 210 -8.05 12.66 -2.26
N ILE A 211 -7.36 13.67 -1.70
CA ILE A 211 -6.10 14.23 -2.15
C ILE A 211 -5.25 14.71 -0.93
N GLU A 212 -4.71 13.79 -0.13
CA GLU A 212 -3.47 14.06 0.64
C GLU A 212 -2.42 12.95 0.48
N THR A 213 -2.45 12.22 -0.63
CA THR A 213 -1.38 11.31 -1.07
C THR A 213 -0.70 11.90 -2.29
N MET A 214 0.57 12.28 -2.15
CA MET A 214 1.53 12.73 -3.18
C MET A 214 1.18 13.95 -4.06
N GLU A 215 -0.10 14.25 -4.33
CA GLU A 215 -0.54 15.34 -5.21
C GLU A 215 -0.66 16.70 -4.50
N SER A 216 -0.92 16.73 -3.19
CA SER A 216 -1.10 17.97 -2.41
C SER A 216 0.21 18.52 -1.84
N GLN A 217 1.28 17.73 -1.80
CA GLN A 217 2.61 18.23 -1.52
C GLN A 217 3.08 18.99 -2.76
N LYS A 218 3.33 20.29 -2.60
CA LYS A 218 3.99 21.20 -3.55
C LYS A 218 4.84 20.39 -4.53
N PRO A 219 4.50 20.32 -5.84
CA PRO A 219 4.80 19.19 -6.71
C PRO A 219 6.22 18.71 -6.45
N LEU A 220 6.32 17.65 -5.65
CA LEU A 220 7.60 17.07 -5.33
C LEU A 220 8.18 16.68 -6.68
N SER A 221 9.38 17.15 -6.97
CA SER A 221 10.02 16.85 -8.24
C SER A 221 10.53 15.41 -8.19
N TYR A 222 9.61 14.45 -8.37
CA TYR A 222 9.95 13.07 -8.64
C TYR A 222 10.76 13.03 -9.92
N LEU A 223 12.00 12.60 -9.80
CA LEU A 223 12.88 12.37 -10.92
C LEU A 223 13.38 10.94 -10.81
N PRO A 224 13.38 10.15 -11.91
CA PRO A 224 14.00 8.84 -11.90
C PRO A 224 15.41 8.92 -11.34
N ASP A 225 15.71 8.08 -10.37
CA ASP A 225 16.99 8.08 -9.69
C ASP A 225 18.09 7.68 -10.71
N PRO A 226 19.09 8.53 -10.97
CA PRO A 226 20.11 8.22 -11.97
C PRO A 226 21.05 7.09 -11.52
N ASP A 227 21.13 6.80 -10.23
CA ASP A 227 22.02 5.79 -9.66
C ASP A 227 21.36 4.40 -9.56
N ILE A 228 20.03 4.32 -9.72
CA ILE A 228 19.28 3.06 -9.67
C ILE A 228 18.71 2.76 -11.06
N PRO A 229 19.21 1.72 -11.75
CA PRO A 229 18.66 1.33 -13.04
C PRO A 229 17.22 0.82 -12.90
N PRO A 230 16.42 0.85 -13.99
CA PRO A 230 15.11 0.24 -14.00
C PRO A 230 15.18 -1.24 -13.63
N VAL A 231 14.22 -1.70 -12.82
CA VAL A 231 14.09 -3.12 -12.48
C VAL A 231 13.15 -3.76 -13.48
N ILE A 232 13.65 -4.79 -14.17
CA ILE A 232 12.89 -5.58 -15.13
C ILE A 232 12.43 -6.87 -14.44
N ILE A 233 11.13 -7.00 -14.25
CA ILE A 233 10.51 -8.15 -13.58
C ILE A 233 9.92 -9.07 -14.66
N SER A 234 10.60 -10.19 -14.92
CA SER A 234 10.13 -11.18 -15.90
C SER A 234 8.97 -11.99 -15.35
N GLN A 235 8.05 -12.44 -16.22
CA GLN A 235 6.96 -13.34 -15.83
C GLN A 235 7.46 -14.59 -15.09
N TRP A 236 8.54 -15.21 -15.57
CA TRP A 236 9.15 -16.36 -14.89
C TRP A 236 9.46 -16.08 -13.41
N TRP A 237 9.95 -14.88 -13.08
CA TRP A 237 10.27 -14.52 -11.71
C TRP A 237 9.01 -14.33 -10.86
N ILE A 238 7.96 -13.72 -11.45
CA ILE A 238 6.64 -13.60 -10.82
C ILE A 238 6.09 -15.00 -10.51
N ASP A 239 6.13 -15.92 -11.48
CA ASP A 239 5.63 -17.29 -11.30
C ASP A 239 6.41 -18.05 -10.21
N GLN A 240 7.73 -17.84 -10.10
CA GLN A 240 8.53 -18.43 -9.02
C GLN A 240 8.13 -17.89 -7.65
N ILE A 241 7.79 -16.61 -7.54
CA ILE A 241 7.33 -16.00 -6.28
C ILE A 241 5.93 -16.49 -5.95
N ALA A 242 5.03 -16.54 -6.94
CA ALA A 242 3.67 -17.05 -6.76
C ALA A 242 3.67 -18.50 -6.27
N ALA A 243 4.57 -19.34 -6.79
CA ALA A 243 4.73 -20.73 -6.37
C ALA A 243 5.20 -20.90 -4.91
N LYS A 244 5.76 -19.87 -4.27
CA LYS A 244 6.11 -19.90 -2.84
C LYS A 244 4.88 -19.75 -1.94
N TYR A 245 3.81 -19.08 -2.41
CA TYR A 245 2.61 -18.78 -1.63
C TYR A 245 1.33 -19.23 -2.37
N PRO A 246 1.19 -20.53 -2.72
CA PRO A 246 0.10 -21.02 -3.57
C PRO A 246 -1.29 -20.89 -2.91
N GLU A 247 -1.34 -20.88 -1.58
CA GLU A 247 -2.58 -20.82 -0.81
C GLU A 247 -3.14 -19.39 -0.67
N LEU A 248 -2.31 -18.38 -0.96
CA LEU A 248 -2.62 -16.96 -0.72
C LEU A 248 -2.75 -16.15 -2.03
N ILE A 249 -2.32 -16.72 -3.14
CA ILE A 249 -2.26 -16.01 -4.43
C ILE A 249 -3.25 -16.68 -5.38
N HIS A 250 -4.40 -16.04 -5.56
CA HIS A 250 -5.34 -16.41 -6.61
C HIS A 250 -4.81 -15.85 -7.94
N ILE A 251 -4.09 -16.68 -8.70
CA ILE A 251 -3.77 -16.35 -10.09
C ILE A 251 -5.06 -16.57 -10.89
N GLU A 252 -5.91 -15.55 -10.98
CA GLU A 252 -6.91 -15.54 -12.05
C GLU A 252 -6.17 -15.22 -13.36
N GLU A 253 -6.06 -16.22 -14.24
CA GLU A 253 -5.65 -15.97 -15.62
C GLU A 253 -6.66 -14.98 -16.21
N PRO A 254 -6.24 -13.86 -16.82
CA PRO A 254 -7.18 -13.04 -17.55
C PRO A 254 -7.77 -13.90 -18.67
N GLU A 255 -9.08 -14.15 -18.63
CA GLU A 255 -9.80 -14.68 -19.78
C GLU A 255 -9.64 -13.66 -20.91
N VAL A 256 -8.67 -13.90 -21.78
CA VAL A 256 -8.58 -13.18 -23.05
C VAL A 256 -9.70 -13.74 -23.90
N GLU A 257 -10.84 -13.03 -23.95
CA GLU A 257 -11.80 -13.23 -25.02
C GLU A 257 -11.05 -12.95 -26.33
N GLU A 258 -10.69 -14.01 -27.05
CA GLU A 258 -10.28 -13.92 -28.44
C GLU A 258 -11.50 -13.39 -29.21
N ASP A 259 -11.56 -12.07 -29.39
CA ASP A 259 -12.43 -11.46 -30.38
C ASP A 259 -11.98 -11.98 -31.76
N ASP A 260 -12.64 -13.04 -32.22
CA ASP A 260 -12.58 -13.57 -33.58
C ASP A 260 -12.93 -12.44 -34.58
N PHE A 261 -11.92 -11.86 -35.23
CA PHE A 261 -12.05 -10.98 -36.40
C PHE A 261 -11.41 -11.58 -37.65
#